data_AF-A0A7I4YR70-F1
#
_entry.id   AF-A0A7I4YR70-F1
#
_cell.length_a   1.000
_cell.length_b   1.000
_cell.length_c   1.000
_cell.angle_alpha   90.00
_cell.angle_beta   90.00
_cell.angle_gamma   90.00
#
_symmetry.space_group_name_H-M   'P 1'
#
loop_
_entity.id
_entity.type
_entity.pdbx_description
1 polymer ?
#
loop_
_entity_poly.entity_id
_entity_poly.type
_entity_poly.pdbx_seq_one_letter_code
_entity_poly.pdbx_strand_id
1 'polypeptide(L)'
;FLGSLMIAPYFTMVLLNLAIALHRLLYTAYPSTASNLMKQTVAKAITLIIGIIFILIVVMFNTELVGMRWVDSLMSWASMTSRNYLLVRVLNKTSNYAIGVVNFLIYAVLLLILAKRKILSLKRNREIRMTIQVLCMAVCEMLFFLYWELWNMTGHGVWDLVVAETSSLLFYDVLVLPYLILNGQIHAELRRLINQFDS
;
A
#
# COMPACT_ATOMS: atom_id res chain seq x y z
N PHE A 1 5.02 22.82 -1.74
CA PHE A 1 5.90 21.95 -0.94
C PHE A 1 5.16 21.07 0.05
N LEU A 2 4.46 21.61 1.08
CA LEU A 2 3.75 20.76 2.05
C LEU A 2 2.67 19.86 1.41
N GLY A 3 1.89 20.39 0.45
CA GLY A 3 0.89 19.58 -0.26
C GLY A 3 1.44 18.44 -1.10
N SER A 4 2.67 18.56 -1.63
CA SER A 4 3.27 17.46 -2.40
C SER A 4 3.75 16.32 -1.50
N LEU A 5 4.14 16.62 -0.25
CA LEU A 5 4.48 15.62 0.77
C LEU A 5 3.26 14.91 1.36
N MET A 6 2.05 15.47 1.20
CA MET A 6 0.81 14.81 1.60
C MET A 6 0.39 13.75 0.58
N ILE A 7 0.49 14.05 -0.72
CA ILE A 7 0.02 13.16 -1.79
C ILE A 7 1.08 12.13 -2.21
N ALA A 8 2.37 12.50 -2.22
CA ALA A 8 3.43 11.58 -2.66
C ALA A 8 3.50 10.24 -1.87
N PRO A 9 3.31 10.22 -0.53
CA PRO A 9 3.30 8.97 0.24
C PRO A 9 2.22 7.99 -0.20
N TYR A 10 1.05 8.46 -0.66
CA TYR A 10 -0.01 7.59 -1.14
C TYR A 10 0.45 6.72 -2.30
N PHE A 11 1.05 7.34 -3.32
CA PHE A 11 1.58 6.62 -4.48
C PHE A 11 2.74 5.69 -4.11
N THR A 12 3.60 6.11 -3.18
CA THR A 12 4.69 5.25 -2.70
C THR A 12 4.18 4.04 -1.93
N MET A 13 3.14 4.20 -1.11
CA MET A 13 2.51 3.09 -0.39
C MET A 13 1.86 2.10 -1.34
N VAL A 14 1.21 2.57 -2.42
CA VAL A 14 0.68 1.71 -3.49
C VAL A 14 1.78 0.84 -4.10
N LEU A 15 2.88 1.46 -4.51
CA LEU A 15 4.01 0.78 -5.14
C LEU A 15 4.68 -0.21 -4.18
N LEU A 16 4.83 0.18 -2.91
CA LEU A 16 5.41 -0.67 -1.88
C LEU A 16 4.53 -1.89 -1.61
N ASN A 17 3.21 -1.70 -1.49
CA ASN A 17 2.27 -2.79 -1.26
C ASN A 17 2.30 -3.79 -2.43
N LEU A 18 2.26 -3.29 -3.67
CA LEU A 18 2.37 -4.13 -4.87
C LEU A 18 3.70 -4.88 -4.94
N ALA A 19 4.82 -4.21 -4.61
CA ALA A 19 6.13 -4.83 -4.59
C ALA A 19 6.21 -5.96 -3.54
N ILE A 20 5.65 -5.75 -2.34
CA ILE A 20 5.60 -6.78 -1.29
C ILE A 20 4.73 -7.97 -1.72
N ALA A 21 3.57 -7.70 -2.33
CA ALA A 21 2.67 -8.75 -2.81
C ALA A 21 3.31 -9.59 -3.93
N LEU A 22 3.95 -8.94 -4.91
CA LEU A 22 4.70 -9.61 -5.96
C LEU A 22 5.88 -10.43 -5.40
N HIS A 23 6.65 -9.86 -4.48
CA HIS A 23 7.74 -10.55 -3.79
C HIS A 23 7.22 -11.83 -3.11
N ARG A 24 6.09 -11.75 -2.40
CA ARG A 24 5.45 -12.92 -1.76
C ARG A 24 4.95 -13.95 -2.77
N LEU A 25 4.37 -13.52 -3.88
CA LEU A 25 3.91 -14.40 -4.94
C LEU A 25 5.08 -15.16 -5.58
N LEU A 26 6.15 -14.45 -5.94
CA LEU A 26 7.38 -15.04 -6.50
C LEU A 26 7.98 -16.10 -5.59
N TYR A 27 8.08 -15.80 -4.29
CA TYR A 27 8.62 -16.73 -3.30
C TYR A 27 7.75 -17.99 -3.13
N THR A 28 6.43 -17.82 -3.20
CA THR A 28 5.47 -18.92 -3.01
C THR A 28 5.34 -19.79 -4.27
N ALA A 29 5.32 -19.16 -5.46
CA ALA A 29 5.17 -19.85 -6.74
C ALA A 29 6.45 -20.58 -7.17
N TYR A 30 7.61 -19.93 -7.05
CA TYR A 30 8.89 -20.43 -7.58
C TYR A 30 9.99 -20.43 -6.51
N PRO A 31 9.92 -21.31 -5.48
CA PRO A 31 10.86 -21.29 -4.37
C PRO A 31 12.32 -21.51 -4.80
N SER A 32 12.56 -22.33 -5.83
CA SER A 32 13.91 -22.63 -6.35
C SER A 32 14.53 -21.49 -7.17
N THR A 33 13.72 -20.73 -7.90
CA THR A 33 14.19 -19.54 -8.64
C THR A 33 14.30 -18.33 -7.70
N ALA A 34 13.40 -18.22 -6.72
CA ALA A 34 13.36 -17.12 -5.77
C ALA A 34 14.59 -17.08 -4.85
N SER A 35 15.16 -18.22 -4.44
CA SER A 35 16.38 -18.25 -3.63
C SER A 35 17.61 -17.67 -4.34
N ASN A 36 17.65 -17.78 -5.68
CA ASN A 36 18.73 -17.22 -6.49
C ASN A 36 18.47 -15.76 -6.90
N LEU A 37 17.21 -15.41 -7.19
CA LEU A 37 16.83 -14.08 -7.68
C LEU A 37 16.68 -13.04 -6.56
N MET A 38 16.17 -13.43 -5.38
CA MET A 38 15.81 -12.49 -4.31
C MET A 38 16.85 -12.46 -3.19
N LYS A 39 18.08 -12.09 -3.57
CA LYS A 39 19.13 -11.72 -2.62
C LYS A 39 18.79 -10.37 -1.96
N GLN A 40 19.35 -10.11 -0.77
CA GLN A 40 19.17 -8.85 -0.04
C GLN A 40 19.48 -7.60 -0.91
N THR A 41 20.38 -7.74 -1.88
CA THR A 41 20.72 -6.71 -2.88
C THR A 41 19.53 -6.31 -3.75
N VAL A 42 18.68 -7.25 -4.17
CA VAL A 42 17.53 -6.98 -5.03
C VAL A 42 16.43 -6.26 -4.26
N ALA A 43 16.18 -6.65 -3.00
CA ALA A 43 15.25 -5.92 -2.12
C ALA A 43 15.71 -4.47 -1.87
N LYS A 44 17.01 -4.26 -1.64
CA LYS A 44 17.59 -2.91 -1.51
C LYS A 44 17.44 -2.11 -2.81
N ALA A 45 17.68 -2.72 -3.97
CA ALA A 45 17.51 -2.06 -5.27
C ALA A 45 16.06 -1.67 -5.55
N ILE A 46 15.09 -2.56 -5.29
CA ILE A 46 13.66 -2.26 -5.44
C ILE A 46 13.26 -1.10 -4.53
N THR A 47 13.72 -1.10 -3.26
CA THR A 47 13.43 -0.03 -2.31
C THR A 47 14.04 1.30 -2.76
N LEU A 48 15.27 1.28 -3.30
CA LEU A 48 15.92 2.48 -3.85
C LEU A 48 15.15 3.04 -5.05
N ILE A 49 14.69 2.18 -5.96
CA ILE A 49 13.88 2.58 -7.12
C ILE A 49 12.57 3.24 -6.66
N ILE A 50 11.88 2.65 -5.68
CA ILE A 50 10.66 3.23 -5.09
C ILE A 50 10.96 4.60 -4.46
N GLY A 51 12.10 4.75 -3.77
CA GLY A 51 12.54 6.03 -3.22
C GLY A 51 12.82 7.09 -4.29
N ILE A 52 13.43 6.71 -5.42
CA ILE A 52 13.63 7.62 -6.55
C ILE A 52 12.27 8.04 -7.13
N ILE A 53 11.33 7.10 -7.32
CA ILE A 53 9.99 7.40 -7.80
C ILE A 53 9.27 8.38 -6.86
N PHE A 54 9.40 8.21 -5.54
CA PHE A 54 8.86 9.16 -4.56
C PHE A 54 9.40 10.58 -4.78
N ILE A 55 10.72 10.73 -4.92
CA ILE A 55 11.35 12.05 -5.17
C ILE A 55 10.83 12.65 -6.48
N LEU A 56 10.72 11.85 -7.54
CA LEU A 56 10.20 12.30 -8.83
C LEU A 56 8.75 12.80 -8.71
N ILE A 57 7.91 12.10 -7.96
CA ILE A 57 6.53 12.52 -7.69
C ILE A 57 6.52 13.85 -6.92
N VAL A 58 7.32 13.98 -5.86
CA VAL A 58 7.42 15.23 -5.10
C VAL A 58 7.85 16.39 -5.99
N VAL A 59 8.83 16.19 -6.87
CA VAL A 59 9.28 17.22 -7.84
C VAL A 59 8.16 17.55 -8.83
N MET A 60 7.46 16.55 -9.38
CA MET A 60 6.34 16.74 -10.31
C MET A 60 5.21 17.58 -9.69
N PHE A 61 4.89 17.37 -8.41
CA PHE A 61 3.87 18.17 -7.71
C PHE A 61 4.32 19.59 -7.33
N ASN A 62 5.64 19.85 -7.27
CA ASN A 62 6.19 21.19 -7.02
C ASN A 62 6.44 21.99 -8.31
N THR A 63 6.47 21.35 -9.48
CA THR A 63 6.69 22.02 -10.78
C THR A 63 5.39 22.56 -11.41
N GLU A 64 5.54 23.27 -12.52
CA GLU A 64 4.43 23.85 -13.30
C GLU A 64 3.44 22.83 -13.89
N LEU A 65 3.80 21.54 -13.87
CA LEU A 65 3.00 20.46 -14.46
C LEU A 65 1.67 20.21 -13.73
N VAL A 66 1.68 20.20 -12.39
CA VAL A 66 0.48 19.88 -11.59
C VAL A 66 0.11 21.03 -10.66
N GLY A 67 1.07 21.56 -9.88
CA GLY A 67 0.84 22.63 -8.91
C GLY A 67 -0.11 22.25 -7.78
N MET A 68 0.35 22.41 -6.54
CA MET A 68 -0.49 22.24 -5.35
C MET A 68 -0.81 23.61 -4.77
N ARG A 69 -2.10 23.89 -4.54
CA ARG A 69 -2.54 25.09 -3.82
C ARG A 69 -3.19 24.72 -2.51
N TRP A 70 -2.93 25.52 -1.49
CA TRP A 70 -3.69 25.46 -0.26
C TRP A 70 -5.07 26.08 -0.49
N VAL A 71 -6.12 25.42 -0.02
CA VAL A 71 -7.49 25.92 -0.12
C VAL A 71 -8.01 26.14 1.30
N ASP A 72 -8.03 27.41 1.74
CA ASP A 72 -8.40 27.77 3.12
C ASP A 72 -9.80 27.30 3.51
N SER A 73 -10.75 27.35 2.58
CA SER A 73 -12.13 26.91 2.81
C SER A 73 -12.28 25.41 3.07
N LEU A 74 -11.30 24.61 2.67
CA LEU A 74 -11.27 23.16 2.84
C LEU A 74 -10.19 22.71 3.82
N MET A 75 -9.37 23.62 4.33
CA MET A 75 -8.17 23.33 5.14
C MET A 75 -7.34 22.18 4.58
N SER A 76 -7.24 22.07 3.25
CA SER A 76 -6.54 20.98 2.57
C SER A 76 -5.85 21.45 1.29
N TRP A 77 -4.90 20.64 0.83
CA TRP A 77 -4.15 20.90 -0.39
C TRP A 77 -4.88 20.30 -1.60
N ALA A 78 -5.26 21.16 -2.55
CA ALA A 78 -5.87 20.73 -3.80
C ALA A 78 -4.90 20.89 -4.97
N SER A 79 -4.99 19.99 -5.94
CA SER A 79 -4.30 20.16 -7.22
C SER A 79 -4.92 21.33 -7.99
N MET A 80 -4.08 22.12 -8.66
CA MET A 80 -4.55 23.23 -9.48
C MET A 80 -5.23 22.69 -10.74
N THR A 81 -6.54 22.89 -10.84
CA THR A 81 -7.35 22.52 -12.02
C THR A 81 -6.96 23.26 -13.30
N SER A 82 -6.21 24.37 -13.19
CA SER A 82 -5.70 25.15 -14.32
C SER A 82 -4.50 24.54 -15.05
N ARG A 83 -3.92 23.45 -14.51
CA ARG A 83 -2.77 22.73 -15.08
C ARG A 83 -3.20 21.37 -15.63
N ASN A 84 -2.28 20.42 -15.77
CA ASN A 84 -2.59 19.07 -16.27
C ASN A 84 -3.32 18.21 -15.22
N TYR A 85 -4.58 18.55 -14.92
CA TYR A 85 -5.44 17.78 -14.02
C TYR A 85 -5.63 16.33 -14.50
N LEU A 86 -5.56 16.10 -15.81
CA LEU A 86 -5.68 14.78 -16.43
C LEU A 86 -4.60 13.81 -15.93
N LEU A 87 -3.36 14.28 -15.77
CA LEU A 87 -2.25 13.45 -15.28
C LEU A 87 -2.51 12.95 -13.87
N VAL A 88 -2.97 13.83 -12.98
CA VAL A 88 -3.31 13.46 -11.59
C VAL A 88 -4.47 12.47 -11.57
N ARG A 89 -5.49 12.69 -12.40
CA ARG A 89 -6.65 11.79 -12.49
C ARG A 89 -6.27 10.40 -12.97
N VAL A 90 -5.43 10.31 -14.02
CA VAL A 90 -4.94 9.02 -14.55
C VAL A 90 -4.06 8.30 -13.54
N LEU A 91 -3.14 9.01 -12.88
CA LEU A 91 -2.30 8.43 -11.83
C LEU A 91 -3.13 7.89 -10.66
N ASN A 92 -4.13 8.65 -10.20
CA ASN A 92 -4.98 8.22 -9.11
C ASN A 92 -5.80 6.99 -9.49
N LYS A 93 -6.45 7.03 -10.67
CA LYS A 93 -7.23 5.89 -11.18
C LYS A 93 -6.34 4.65 -11.33
N THR A 94 -5.16 4.80 -11.92
CA THR A 94 -4.23 3.68 -12.11
C THR A 94 -3.79 3.08 -10.77
N SER A 95 -3.53 3.93 -9.77
CA SER A 95 -3.12 3.50 -8.43
C SER A 95 -4.25 2.77 -7.69
N ASN A 96 -5.47 3.27 -7.81
CA ASN A 96 -6.65 2.62 -7.22
C ASN A 96 -6.86 1.22 -7.81
N TYR A 97 -6.78 1.08 -9.13
CA TYR A 97 -6.89 -0.23 -9.79
C TYR A 97 -5.72 -1.17 -9.45
N ALA A 98 -4.50 -0.63 -9.27
CA ALA A 98 -3.35 -1.40 -8.83
C ALA A 98 -3.56 -1.97 -7.41
N ILE A 99 -4.09 -1.17 -6.47
CA ILE A 99 -4.42 -1.63 -5.12
C ILE A 99 -5.57 -2.64 -5.18
N GLY A 100 -6.71 -2.25 -5.76
CA GLY A 100 -7.94 -3.02 -5.61
C GLY A 100 -7.99 -4.28 -6.44
N VAL A 101 -7.57 -4.21 -7.70
CA VAL A 101 -7.72 -5.32 -8.66
C VAL A 101 -6.44 -6.13 -8.73
N VAL A 102 -5.30 -5.50 -8.98
CA VAL A 102 -4.03 -6.24 -9.18
C VAL A 102 -3.61 -6.93 -7.88
N ASN A 103 -3.68 -6.25 -6.74
CA ASN A 103 -3.30 -6.86 -5.47
C ASN A 103 -4.25 -8.00 -5.05
N PHE A 104 -5.56 -7.81 -5.24
CA PHE A 104 -6.54 -8.86 -5.01
C PHE A 104 -6.27 -10.10 -5.87
N LEU A 105 -5.96 -9.92 -7.16
CA LEU A 105 -5.60 -11.02 -8.06
C LEU A 105 -4.31 -11.73 -7.60
N ILE A 106 -3.28 -10.97 -7.21
CA ILE A 106 -2.03 -11.53 -6.68
C ILE A 106 -2.31 -12.41 -5.45
N TYR A 107 -3.10 -11.91 -4.49
CA TYR A 107 -3.43 -12.66 -3.29
C TYR A 107 -4.35 -13.85 -3.56
N ALA A 108 -5.29 -13.74 -4.50
CA ALA A 108 -6.12 -14.86 -4.94
C ALA A 108 -5.28 -15.98 -5.56
N VAL A 109 -4.33 -15.63 -6.44
CA VAL A 109 -3.38 -16.60 -7.03
C VAL A 109 -2.50 -17.22 -5.95
N LEU A 110 -2.01 -16.42 -4.99
CA LEU A 110 -1.21 -16.92 -3.88
C LEU A 110 -1.98 -17.94 -3.03
N LEU A 111 -3.26 -17.66 -2.71
CA LEU A 111 -4.13 -18.60 -2.00
C LEU A 111 -4.39 -19.88 -2.82
N LEU A 112 -4.62 -19.76 -4.14
CA LEU A 112 -4.80 -20.91 -5.02
C LEU A 112 -3.56 -21.81 -5.08
N ILE A 113 -2.36 -21.23 -5.15
CA ILE A 113 -1.09 -21.99 -5.13
C ILE A 113 -0.93 -22.72 -3.80
N LEU A 114 -1.19 -22.04 -2.68
CA LEU A 114 -1.13 -22.65 -1.35
C LEU A 114 -2.14 -23.78 -1.18
N ALA A 115 -3.36 -23.61 -1.67
CA ALA A 115 -4.41 -24.64 -1.67
C ALA A 115 -4.03 -25.85 -2.53
N LYS A 116 -3.55 -25.62 -3.76
CA LYS A 116 -3.13 -26.71 -4.67
C LYS A 116 -1.96 -27.51 -4.12
N ARG A 117 -1.00 -26.87 -3.45
CA ARG A 117 0.14 -27.55 -2.83
C ARG A 117 -0.23 -28.32 -1.56
N LYS A 118 -1.49 -28.29 -1.10
CA LYS A 118 -1.96 -28.92 0.16
C LYS A 118 -1.11 -28.56 1.38
N ILE A 119 -0.41 -27.41 1.33
CA ILE A 119 0.32 -26.84 2.47
C ILE A 119 -0.66 -26.20 3.46
N LEU A 120 -1.95 -26.16 3.12
CA LEU A 120 -3.05 -25.82 4.01
C LEU A 120 -3.34 -27.02 4.94
N SER A 121 -2.45 -27.26 5.91
CA SER A 121 -2.75 -28.18 7.00
C SER A 121 -3.64 -27.45 8.01
N LEU A 122 -4.95 -27.69 7.89
CA LEU A 122 -6.01 -27.26 8.81
C LEU A 122 -5.78 -27.68 10.29
N LYS A 123 -4.70 -28.40 10.59
CA LYS A 123 -4.42 -28.98 11.90
C LYS A 123 -3.38 -28.22 12.74
N ARG A 124 -2.72 -27.18 12.19
CA ARG A 124 -1.57 -26.50 12.85
C ARG A 124 -1.78 -24.99 12.89
N ASN A 125 -2.16 -24.47 14.06
CA ASN A 125 -2.58 -23.09 14.41
C ASN A 125 -1.82 -21.90 13.79
N ARG A 126 -0.69 -22.09 13.11
CA ARG A 126 0.10 -21.03 12.47
C ARG A 126 -0.30 -20.78 11.00
N GLU A 127 -0.74 -21.81 10.29
CA GLU A 127 -1.10 -21.72 8.85
C GLU A 127 -2.49 -21.10 8.65
N ILE A 128 -3.44 -21.40 9.53
CA ILE A 128 -4.76 -20.75 9.58
C ILE A 128 -4.59 -19.25 9.83
N ARG A 129 -3.70 -18.86 10.75
CA ARG A 129 -3.45 -17.45 11.08
C ARG A 129 -2.92 -16.67 9.86
N MET A 130 -2.05 -17.29 9.06
CA MET A 130 -1.50 -16.70 7.82
C MET A 130 -2.55 -16.59 6.71
N THR A 131 -3.44 -17.57 6.56
CA THR A 131 -4.48 -17.54 5.52
C THR A 131 -5.62 -16.59 5.86
N ILE A 132 -6.04 -16.53 7.13
CA ILE A 132 -7.00 -15.52 7.62
C ILE A 132 -6.43 -14.11 7.45
N GLN A 133 -5.14 -13.90 7.71
CA GLN A 133 -4.49 -12.61 7.49
C GLN A 133 -4.59 -12.17 6.03
N VAL A 134 -4.15 -13.03 5.10
CA VAL A 134 -4.14 -12.69 3.67
C VAL A 134 -5.55 -12.45 3.16
N LEU A 135 -6.52 -13.27 3.60
CA LEU A 135 -7.92 -13.09 3.24
C LEU A 135 -8.49 -11.77 3.78
N CYS A 136 -8.22 -11.45 5.05
CA CYS A 136 -8.68 -10.21 5.67
C CYS A 136 -8.09 -8.98 4.97
N MET A 137 -6.79 -9.01 4.63
CA MET A 137 -6.12 -7.94 3.89
C MET A 137 -6.73 -7.76 2.50
N ALA A 138 -6.90 -8.84 1.73
CA ALA A 138 -7.46 -8.76 0.39
C ALA A 138 -8.93 -8.28 0.37
N VAL A 139 -9.73 -8.69 1.35
CA VAL A 139 -11.13 -8.23 1.50
C VAL A 139 -11.16 -6.74 1.87
N CYS A 140 -10.33 -6.30 2.81
CA CYS A 140 -10.31 -4.89 3.20
C CYS A 140 -9.83 -3.99 2.04
N GLU A 141 -8.79 -4.40 1.31
CA GLU A 141 -8.32 -3.68 0.12
C GLU A 141 -9.41 -3.55 -0.96
N MET A 142 -10.18 -4.62 -1.19
CA MET A 142 -11.31 -4.60 -2.11
C MET A 142 -12.43 -3.65 -1.63
N LEU A 143 -12.72 -3.62 -0.33
CA LEU A 143 -13.72 -2.70 0.23
C LEU A 143 -13.30 -1.23 0.08
N PHE A 144 -12.04 -0.89 0.38
CA PHE A 144 -11.51 0.47 0.16
C PHE A 144 -11.48 0.85 -1.33
N PHE A 145 -11.15 -0.09 -2.21
CA PHE A 145 -11.21 0.14 -3.65
C PHE A 145 -12.63 0.43 -4.14
N LEU A 146 -13.62 -0.40 -3.75
CA LEU A 146 -15.02 -0.18 -4.09
C LEU A 146 -15.50 1.17 -3.56
N TYR A 147 -15.11 1.52 -2.34
CA TYR A 147 -15.41 2.81 -1.74
C TYR A 147 -14.85 3.98 -2.55
N TRP A 148 -13.57 3.95 -2.94
CA TRP A 148 -12.94 5.04 -3.68
C TRP A 148 -13.36 5.14 -5.14
N GLU A 149 -13.60 4.01 -5.83
CA GLU A 149 -13.94 4.01 -7.27
C GLU A 149 -15.46 4.17 -7.51
N LEU A 150 -16.32 3.54 -6.70
CA LEU A 150 -17.78 3.58 -6.91
C LEU A 150 -18.45 4.71 -6.12
N TRP A 151 -17.97 5.02 -4.92
CA TRP A 151 -18.59 6.04 -4.08
C TRP A 151 -18.05 7.45 -4.35
N ASN A 152 -17.34 7.61 -5.48
CA ASN A 152 -16.88 8.85 -6.11
C ASN A 152 -17.25 10.11 -5.30
N MET A 153 -16.40 10.49 -4.35
CA MET A 153 -16.61 11.67 -3.51
C MET A 153 -16.40 12.95 -4.32
N THR A 154 -17.33 13.21 -5.23
CA THR A 154 -17.50 14.50 -5.89
C THR A 154 -18.39 15.42 -5.07
N GLY A 155 -18.63 15.08 -3.80
CA GLY A 155 -19.24 15.99 -2.85
C GLY A 155 -18.23 17.08 -2.47
N HIS A 156 -18.55 18.33 -2.79
CA HIS A 156 -17.74 19.49 -2.40
C HIS A 156 -17.96 19.88 -0.92
N GLY A 157 -18.35 18.92 -0.07
CA GLY A 157 -18.61 19.13 1.35
C GLY A 157 -17.34 18.97 2.19
N VAL A 158 -17.27 19.75 3.28
CA VAL A 158 -16.22 19.60 4.30
C VAL A 158 -16.23 18.19 4.90
N TRP A 159 -17.42 17.60 5.07
CA TRP A 159 -17.57 16.22 5.56
C TRP A 159 -17.02 15.19 4.58
N ASP A 160 -17.22 15.36 3.28
CA ASP A 160 -16.71 14.43 2.27
C ASP A 160 -15.18 14.40 2.29
N LEU A 161 -14.56 15.57 2.45
CA LEU A 161 -13.10 15.66 2.60
C LEU A 161 -12.59 14.98 3.87
N VAL A 162 -13.22 15.22 5.02
CA VAL A 162 -12.83 14.57 6.28
C VAL A 162 -12.92 13.05 6.17
N VAL A 163 -13.98 12.55 5.52
CA VAL A 163 -14.14 11.10 5.33
C VAL A 163 -13.12 10.56 4.32
N ALA A 164 -12.78 11.29 3.26
CA ALA A 164 -11.73 10.90 2.31
C ALA A 164 -10.35 10.77 3.01
N GLU A 165 -9.95 11.77 3.79
CA GLU A 165 -8.69 11.75 4.55
C GLU A 165 -8.68 10.61 5.59
N THR A 166 -9.78 10.46 6.35
CA THR A 166 -9.91 9.38 7.35
C THR A 166 -9.85 8.00 6.70
N SER A 167 -10.49 7.82 5.54
CA SER A 167 -10.44 6.55 4.81
C SER A 167 -9.04 6.22 4.30
N SER A 168 -8.26 7.24 3.91
CA SER A 168 -6.87 7.08 3.47
C SER A 168 -5.96 6.68 4.63
N LEU A 169 -6.15 7.27 5.81
CA LEU A 169 -5.44 6.87 7.03
C LEU A 169 -5.77 5.44 7.44
N LEU A 170 -7.05 5.09 7.48
CA LEU A 170 -7.50 3.72 7.80
C LEU A 170 -6.95 2.69 6.81
N PHE A 171 -6.86 3.05 5.53
CA PHE A 171 -6.24 2.19 4.53
C PHE A 171 -4.77 1.90 4.85
N TYR A 172 -3.99 2.89 5.27
CA TYR A 172 -2.60 2.66 5.70
C TYR A 172 -2.53 1.75 6.92
N ASP A 173 -3.40 1.94 7.90
CA ASP A 173 -3.47 1.08 9.09
C ASP A 173 -3.78 -0.37 8.71
N VAL A 174 -4.78 -0.59 7.85
CA VAL A 174 -5.13 -1.92 7.34
C VAL A 174 -3.98 -2.57 6.56
N LEU A 175 -3.17 -1.79 5.85
CA LEU A 175 -1.99 -2.32 5.17
C LEU A 175 -0.89 -2.72 6.14
N VAL A 176 -0.62 -1.93 7.17
CA VAL A 176 0.55 -2.13 8.06
C VAL A 176 0.25 -3.06 9.24
N LEU A 177 -0.92 -2.92 9.88
CA LEU A 177 -1.30 -3.68 11.08
C LEU A 177 -1.17 -5.19 10.93
N PRO A 178 -1.57 -5.81 9.80
CA PRO A 178 -1.44 -7.25 9.65
C PRO A 178 0.03 -7.69 9.65
N TYR A 179 0.95 -6.90 9.10
CA TYR A 179 2.38 -7.23 9.17
C TYR A 179 2.93 -7.07 10.59
N LEU A 180 2.49 -6.03 11.30
CA LEU A 180 2.95 -5.74 12.66
C LEU A 180 2.47 -6.82 13.65
N ILE A 181 1.16 -7.09 13.70
CA ILE A 181 0.50 -7.99 14.68
C ILE A 181 0.91 -9.46 14.51
N LEU A 182 1.20 -9.88 13.28
CA LEU A 182 1.39 -11.30 12.97
C LEU A 182 2.85 -11.70 12.83
N ASN A 183 3.77 -10.75 12.70
CA ASN A 183 5.19 -11.05 12.70
C ASN A 183 5.74 -11.09 14.13
N GLY A 184 5.86 -12.32 14.67
CA GLY A 184 6.42 -12.55 16.00
C GLY A 184 7.90 -12.15 16.13
N GLN A 185 8.65 -12.08 15.03
CA GLN A 185 10.04 -11.59 15.05
C GLN A 185 10.10 -10.09 15.32
N ILE A 186 9.19 -9.30 14.73
CA ILE A 186 9.11 -7.86 14.99
C ILE A 186 8.80 -7.63 16.47
N HIS A 187 7.84 -8.36 17.05
CA HIS A 187 7.54 -8.25 18.49
C HIS A 187 8.74 -8.61 19.37
N ALA A 188 9.53 -9.61 18.98
CA ALA A 188 10.73 -10.01 19.70
C ALA A 188 11.84 -8.95 19.60
N GLU A 189 12.05 -8.35 18.42
CA GLU A 189 13.00 -7.25 18.23
C GLU A 189 12.56 -5.98 18.95
N LEU A 190 11.28 -5.63 18.88
CA LEU A 190 10.71 -4.45 19.53
C LEU A 190 10.80 -4.57 21.06
N ARG A 191 10.54 -5.76 21.61
CA ARG A 191 10.78 -6.07 23.03
C ARG A 191 12.26 -5.98 23.40
N ARG A 192 13.16 -6.41 22.51
CA ARG A 192 14.63 -6.30 22.72
C ARG A 192 15.09 -4.84 22.78
N LEU A 193 14.58 -4.00 21.88
CA LEU A 193 14.89 -2.57 21.85
C LEU A 193 14.35 -1.85 23.09
N ILE A 194 13.11 -2.12 23.50
CA ILE A 194 12.54 -1.55 24.73
C ILE A 194 13.40 -1.91 25.95
N ASN A 195 13.79 -3.17 26.07
CA ASN A 195 14.65 -3.62 27.16
C ASN A 195 16.08 -3.02 27.13
N GLN A 196 16.55 -2.53 25.97
CA GLN A 196 17.82 -1.80 25.84
C GLN A 196 17.70 -0.31 26.19
N PHE A 197 16.50 0.26 26.10
CA PHE A 197 16.23 1.64 26.51
C PHE A 197 15.96 1.76 28.02
N ASP A 198 15.49 0.69 28.66
CA ASP A 198 15.26 0.61 30.11
C ASP A 198 16.53 0.22 30.93
N SER A 199 17.66 -0.02 30.27
CA SER A 199 18.96 -0.37 30.89
C SER A 199 19.97 0.77 30.80
#